data_AF-A0A913ZY90-F1
#
_entry.id   AF-A0A913ZY90-F1
#
_cell.length_a   1.000
_cell.length_b   1.000
_cell.length_c   1.000
_cell.angle_alpha   90.00
_cell.angle_beta   90.00
_cell.angle_gamma   90.00
#
_symmetry.space_group_name_H-M   'P 1'
#
loop_
_entity.id
_entity.type
_entity.pdbx_description
1 polymer ?
#
loop_
_entity_poly.entity_id
_entity_poly.type
_entity_poly.pdbx_seq_one_letter_code
_entity_poly.pdbx_strand_id
1 'polypeptide(L)'
;MLLVFYRERGCLPRVHASSGKSFANHLNFNDRMRIQNFIANYAETHAVFLPGRIPGFKRDDLQLLPSSETKANVWRRYKLATEESGYRVVAISTFWKVLNAVCPFIICHRPMTDVCWQCQKNNCLLYRSANLPDNEKAARCQLQQAHLEQVNRE
;
A
#
# COMPACT_ATOMS: atom_id res chain seq x y z
N MET A 1 42.48 -16.60 35.38
CA MET A 1 41.22 -16.06 35.96
C MET A 1 39.98 -16.47 35.18
N LEU A 2 39.97 -16.45 33.84
CA LEU A 2 38.84 -16.95 33.02
C LEU A 2 38.63 -18.48 33.08
N LEU A 3 39.71 -19.27 33.11
CA LEU A 3 39.62 -20.75 33.14
C LEU A 3 38.98 -21.30 34.42
N VAL A 4 39.17 -20.64 35.57
CA VAL A 4 38.56 -21.04 36.86
C VAL A 4 37.06 -20.81 36.82
N PHE A 5 36.62 -19.66 36.28
CA PHE A 5 35.20 -19.32 36.15
C PHE A 5 34.41 -20.31 35.29
N TYR A 6 34.94 -20.72 34.14
CA TYR A 6 34.28 -21.71 33.27
C TYR A 6 34.28 -23.11 33.84
N ARG A 7 35.30 -23.46 34.64
CA ARG A 7 35.40 -24.76 35.32
C ARG A 7 34.39 -24.89 36.48
N GLU A 8 34.09 -23.79 37.15
CA GLU A 8 33.16 -23.76 38.30
C GLU A 8 31.71 -23.52 37.90
N ARG A 9 31.44 -22.69 36.88
CA ARG A 9 30.06 -22.29 36.50
C ARG A 9 29.53 -22.96 35.23
N GLY A 10 30.36 -23.70 34.50
CA GLY A 10 30.01 -24.31 33.22
C GLY A 10 29.84 -23.30 32.08
N CYS A 11 29.77 -23.82 30.85
CA CYS A 11 29.49 -23.02 29.65
C CYS A 11 27.98 -22.82 29.48
N LEU A 12 27.39 -21.88 30.22
CA LEU A 12 26.01 -21.50 29.97
C LEU A 12 25.91 -20.61 28.73
N PRO A 13 24.95 -20.85 27.81
CA PRO A 13 24.73 -19.98 26.67
C PRO A 13 24.39 -18.57 27.14
N ARG A 14 24.88 -17.56 26.40
CA ARG A 14 24.62 -16.15 26.71
C ARG A 14 23.13 -15.86 26.56
N VAL A 15 22.40 -15.84 27.68
CA VAL A 15 20.99 -15.44 27.72
C VAL A 15 20.92 -13.92 27.60
N HIS A 16 20.39 -13.41 26.49
CA HIS A 16 20.17 -11.97 26.34
C HIS A 16 19.11 -11.51 27.34
N ALA A 17 19.29 -10.38 28.01
CA ALA A 17 18.39 -9.89 29.06
C ALA A 17 16.94 -9.61 28.60
N SER A 18 16.71 -9.62 27.29
CA SER A 18 15.40 -9.49 26.63
C SER A 18 14.84 -10.79 26.06
N SER A 19 15.54 -11.92 26.22
CA SER A 19 15.07 -13.21 25.72
C SER A 19 13.77 -13.57 26.44
N GLY A 20 12.66 -13.56 25.71
CA GLY A 20 11.31 -13.85 26.23
C GLY A 20 10.53 -12.66 26.82
N LYS A 21 11.10 -11.45 26.86
CA LYS A 21 10.36 -10.26 27.34
C LYS A 21 9.55 -9.64 26.21
N SER A 22 8.22 -9.76 26.28
CA SER A 22 7.31 -8.96 25.45
C SER A 22 7.16 -7.57 26.05
N PHE A 23 7.81 -6.58 25.45
CA PHE A 23 7.55 -5.17 25.71
C PHE A 23 6.09 -4.82 25.38
N ALA A 24 5.45 -3.99 26.21
CA ALA A 24 4.05 -3.55 26.04
C ALA A 24 3.74 -2.94 24.65
N ASN A 25 4.78 -2.44 23.97
CA ASN A 25 4.65 -1.84 22.65
C ASN A 25 4.73 -2.82 21.48
N HIS A 26 5.04 -4.10 21.71
CA HIS A 26 5.03 -5.08 20.63
C HIS A 26 3.64 -5.22 20.02
N LEU A 27 3.60 -5.36 18.70
CA LEU A 27 2.37 -5.69 18.00
C LEU A 27 2.02 -7.14 18.30
N ASN A 28 0.83 -7.36 18.84
CA ASN A 28 0.37 -8.72 19.09
C ASN A 28 -0.20 -9.34 17.81
N PHE A 29 -0.40 -10.66 17.80
CA PHE A 29 -0.99 -11.37 16.66
C PHE A 29 -2.37 -10.78 16.27
N ASN A 30 -3.21 -10.51 17.27
CA ASN A 30 -4.53 -9.92 17.07
C ASN A 30 -4.48 -8.54 16.39
N ASP A 31 -3.47 -7.72 16.67
CA ASP A 31 -3.33 -6.40 16.03
C ASP A 31 -3.01 -6.55 14.54
N ARG A 32 -2.17 -7.52 14.18
CA ARG A 32 -1.87 -7.82 12.77
C ARG A 32 -3.11 -8.34 12.05
N MET A 33 -3.85 -9.24 12.68
CA MET A 33 -5.08 -9.79 12.12
C MET A 33 -6.14 -8.71 11.88
N ARG A 34 -6.30 -7.76 12.82
CA ARG A 34 -7.21 -6.62 12.64
C ARG A 34 -6.80 -5.72 11.47
N ILE A 35 -5.50 -5.42 11.34
CA ILE A 35 -4.98 -4.64 10.21
C ILE A 35 -5.25 -5.36 8.88
N GLN A 36 -5.01 -6.68 8.84
CA GLN A 36 -5.29 -7.51 7.67
C GLN A 36 -6.79 -7.54 7.32
N ASN A 37 -7.66 -7.70 8.31
CA ASN A 37 -9.11 -7.74 8.07
C ASN A 37 -9.62 -6.37 7.62
N PHE A 38 -9.16 -5.28 8.25
CA PHE A 38 -9.50 -3.93 7.84
C PHE A 38 -9.14 -3.70 6.37
N ILE A 39 -7.90 -3.99 5.98
CA ILE A 39 -7.44 -3.67 4.64
C ILE A 39 -8.05 -4.59 3.57
N ALA A 40 -8.29 -5.87 3.89
CA ALA A 40 -8.95 -6.79 2.97
C ALA A 40 -10.36 -6.30 2.64
N ASN A 41 -11.15 -5.96 3.67
CA ASN A 41 -12.51 -5.41 3.50
C ASN A 41 -12.48 -4.06 2.77
N TYR A 42 -11.49 -3.22 3.08
CA TYR A 42 -11.32 -1.92 2.43
C TYR A 42 -10.98 -2.07 0.95
N ALA A 43 -10.07 -2.99 0.61
CA ALA A 43 -9.68 -3.28 -0.75
C ALA A 43 -10.80 -3.96 -1.54
N GLU A 44 -11.60 -4.82 -0.91
CA GLU A 44 -12.77 -5.43 -1.56
C GLU A 44 -13.78 -4.38 -2.05
N THR A 45 -13.97 -3.30 -1.30
CA THR A 45 -14.93 -2.24 -1.66
C THR A 45 -14.34 -1.20 -2.61
N HIS A 46 -13.05 -0.92 -2.50
CA HIS A 46 -12.45 0.25 -3.16
C HIS A 46 -11.36 -0.09 -4.17
N ALA A 47 -10.76 -1.28 -4.13
CA ALA A 47 -9.64 -1.59 -5.01
C ALA A 47 -10.10 -1.66 -6.47
N VAL A 48 -9.24 -1.12 -7.33
CA VAL A 48 -9.37 -1.17 -8.77
C VAL A 48 -8.45 -2.27 -9.28
N PHE A 49 -9.00 -3.08 -10.18
CA PHE A 49 -8.25 -4.09 -10.93
C PHE A 49 -7.97 -3.53 -12.32
N LEU A 50 -6.69 -3.39 -12.65
CA LEU A 50 -6.29 -2.95 -13.98
C LEU A 50 -6.12 -4.16 -14.90
N PRO A 51 -6.66 -4.15 -16.13
CA PRO A 51 -6.44 -5.22 -17.08
C PRO A 51 -4.97 -5.22 -17.52
N GLY A 52 -4.29 -6.34 -17.30
CA GLY A 52 -2.90 -6.55 -17.70
C GLY A 52 -1.87 -6.12 -16.65
N ARG A 53 -0.61 -6.01 -17.08
CA ARG A 53 0.52 -5.79 -16.17
C ARG A 53 0.68 -4.32 -15.80
N ILE A 54 0.71 -4.03 -14.51
CA ILE A 54 0.96 -2.68 -14.00
C ILE A 54 2.46 -2.36 -14.06
N PRO A 55 2.88 -1.26 -14.72
CA PRO A 55 4.27 -0.85 -14.75
C PRO A 55 4.87 -0.67 -13.34
N GLY A 56 6.09 -1.16 -13.15
CA GLY A 56 6.77 -1.13 -11.85
C GLY A 56 6.44 -2.31 -10.93
N PHE A 57 5.49 -3.17 -11.32
CA PHE A 57 5.20 -4.41 -10.61
C PHE A 57 5.48 -5.64 -11.48
N LYS A 58 5.98 -6.69 -10.82
CA LYS A 58 6.19 -8.00 -11.45
C LYS A 58 4.92 -8.84 -11.45
N ARG A 59 4.06 -8.62 -10.45
CA ARG A 59 2.81 -9.32 -10.24
C ARG A 59 1.69 -8.67 -11.03
N ASP A 60 0.80 -9.50 -11.55
CA ASP A 60 -0.43 -9.17 -12.25
C ASP A 60 -1.66 -9.25 -11.32
N ASP A 61 -1.58 -10.03 -10.23
CA ASP A 61 -2.61 -10.20 -9.20
C ASP A 61 -2.63 -9.07 -8.14
N LEU A 62 -2.54 -7.82 -8.57
CA LEU A 62 -2.50 -6.67 -7.66
C LEU A 62 -3.87 -6.03 -7.45
N GLN A 63 -4.17 -5.73 -6.18
CA GLN A 63 -5.30 -4.92 -5.78
C GLN A 63 -4.81 -3.49 -5.53
N LEU A 64 -5.23 -2.56 -6.38
CA LEU A 64 -4.77 -1.18 -6.28
C LEU A 64 -5.82 -0.32 -5.60
N LEU A 65 -5.50 0.28 -4.46
CA LEU A 65 -6.39 1.27 -3.84
C LEU A 65 -6.38 2.56 -4.67
N PRO A 66 -7.54 3.18 -4.96
CA PRO A 66 -7.71 4.33 -5.84
C PRO A 66 -6.71 5.45 -5.58
N SER A 67 -6.31 6.23 -6.60
CA SER A 67 -5.40 7.37 -6.39
C SER A 67 -5.98 8.47 -5.51
N SER A 68 -7.31 8.55 -5.38
CA SER A 68 -7.97 9.41 -4.39
C SER A 68 -7.65 9.01 -2.95
N GLU A 69 -7.30 7.74 -2.73
CA GLU A 69 -6.99 7.15 -1.44
C GLU A 69 -5.49 7.14 -1.16
N THR A 70 -4.99 8.24 -0.59
CA THR A 70 -3.59 8.31 -0.16
C THR A 70 -3.30 7.39 1.02
N LYS A 71 -2.03 7.02 1.20
CA LYS A 71 -1.57 6.22 2.36
C LYS A 71 -2.00 6.80 3.71
N ALA A 72 -2.04 8.12 3.80
CA ALA A 72 -2.48 8.82 5.00
C ALA A 72 -4.00 8.74 5.18
N ASN A 73 -4.79 8.79 4.08
CA ASN A 73 -6.24 8.69 4.14
C ASN A 73 -6.68 7.30 4.60
N VAL A 74 -6.11 6.25 4.00
CA VAL A 74 -6.38 4.86 4.37
C VAL A 74 -6.06 4.62 5.85
N TRP A 75 -4.92 5.13 6.33
CA TRP A 75 -4.58 5.03 7.75
C TRP A 75 -5.54 5.82 8.65
N ARG A 76 -5.99 7.01 8.22
CA ARG A 76 -7.00 7.79 8.98
C ARG A 76 -8.32 7.03 9.10
N ARG A 77 -8.78 6.38 8.03
CA ARG A 77 -9.98 5.52 8.06
C ARG A 77 -9.78 4.31 8.98
N TYR A 78 -8.62 3.66 8.91
CA TYR A 78 -8.26 2.59 9.85
C TYR A 78 -8.31 3.07 11.30
N LYS A 79 -7.71 4.22 11.57
CA LYS A 79 -7.66 4.81 12.91
C LYS A 79 -9.08 5.02 13.45
N LEU A 80 -9.95 5.67 12.67
CA LEU A 80 -11.34 5.91 13.06
C LEU A 80 -12.08 4.60 13.38
N ALA A 81 -12.06 3.62 12.48
CA ALA A 81 -12.72 2.34 12.67
C ALA A 81 -12.19 1.55 13.88
N THR A 82 -10.89 1.68 14.16
CA THR A 82 -10.23 1.02 15.30
C THR A 82 -10.58 1.69 16.62
N GLU A 83 -10.65 3.03 16.65
CA GLU A 83 -11.07 3.82 17.83
C GLU A 83 -12.54 3.56 18.17
N GLU A 84 -13.42 3.53 17.17
CA GLU A 84 -14.84 3.20 17.34
C GLU A 84 -15.05 1.80 17.92
N SER A 85 -14.19 0.85 17.55
CA SER A 85 -14.22 -0.52 18.07
C SER A 85 -13.53 -0.67 19.45
N GLY A 86 -12.98 0.41 20.02
CA GLY A 86 -12.28 0.40 21.30
C GLY A 86 -10.94 -0.34 21.30
N TYR A 87 -10.32 -0.51 20.13
CA TYR A 87 -9.05 -1.21 19.99
C TYR A 87 -7.85 -0.25 20.00
N ARG A 88 -6.66 -0.79 20.29
CA ARG A 88 -5.40 -0.03 20.23
C ARG A 88 -5.09 0.37 18.78
N VAL A 89 -4.93 1.66 18.55
CA VAL A 89 -4.46 2.20 17.27
C VAL A 89 -2.94 2.09 17.16
N VAL A 90 -2.47 1.63 16.00
CA VAL A 90 -1.04 1.62 15.66
C VAL A 90 -0.64 2.87 14.88
N ALA A 91 0.62 3.30 15.05
CA ALA A 91 1.19 4.40 14.28
C ALA A 91 1.18 4.11 12.76
N ILE A 92 1.07 5.16 11.95
CA ILE A 92 1.00 5.05 10.48
C ILE A 92 2.16 4.26 9.87
N SER A 93 3.39 4.49 10.33
CA SER A 93 4.56 3.76 9.84
C SER A 93 4.48 2.26 10.14
N THR A 94 3.99 1.92 11.32
CA THR A 94 3.78 0.52 11.74
C THR A 94 2.65 -0.13 10.97
N PHE A 95 1.54 0.57 10.76
CA PHE A 95 0.42 0.10 9.93
C PHE A 95 0.91 -0.34 8.54
N TRP A 96 1.63 0.54 7.83
CA TRP A 96 2.13 0.23 6.49
C TRP A 96 3.19 -0.87 6.48
N LYS A 97 4.04 -0.96 7.52
CA LYS A 97 5.00 -2.07 7.66
C LYS A 97 4.29 -3.42 7.82
N VAL A 98 3.26 -3.47 8.68
CA VAL A 98 2.49 -4.69 8.90
C VAL A 98 1.74 -5.07 7.63
N LEU A 99 1.07 -4.10 6.99
CA LEU A 99 0.34 -4.32 5.75
C LEU A 99 1.22 -4.94 4.67
N ASN A 100 2.40 -4.36 4.42
CA ASN A 100 3.33 -4.89 3.40
C ASN A 100 3.81 -6.32 3.73
N ALA A 101 3.80 -6.71 5.01
CA ALA A 101 4.18 -8.06 5.42
C ALA A 101 3.03 -9.07 5.28
N VAL A 102 1.78 -8.67 5.53
CA VAL A 102 0.62 -9.58 5.50
C VAL A 102 -0.13 -9.59 4.17
N CYS A 103 -0.21 -8.45 3.48
CA CYS A 103 -0.93 -8.28 2.22
C CYS A 103 -0.07 -7.48 1.22
N PRO A 104 1.05 -8.04 0.72
CA PRO A 104 1.93 -7.35 -0.23
C PRO A 104 1.28 -7.08 -1.60
N PHE A 105 0.13 -7.71 -1.88
CA PHE A 105 -0.63 -7.55 -3.12
C PHE A 105 -1.62 -6.36 -3.09
N ILE A 106 -1.90 -5.79 -1.91
CA ILE A 106 -2.73 -4.58 -1.77
C ILE A 106 -1.81 -3.37 -1.75
N ILE A 107 -1.93 -2.51 -2.76
CA ILE A 107 -1.01 -1.40 -2.97
C ILE A 107 -1.79 -0.10 -3.11
N CYS A 108 -1.38 0.91 -2.37
CA CYS A 108 -1.88 2.27 -2.56
C CYS A 108 -1.30 2.84 -3.86
N HIS A 109 -2.16 3.30 -4.78
CA HIS A 109 -1.75 3.87 -6.05
C HIS A 109 -0.70 4.98 -5.87
N ARG A 110 0.24 5.03 -6.81
CA ARG A 110 1.06 6.22 -7.04
C ARG A 110 0.30 7.14 -8.01
N PRO A 111 0.52 8.46 -7.98
CA PRO A 111 -0.09 9.37 -8.95
C PRO A 111 0.09 8.85 -10.39
N MET A 112 -0.98 8.88 -11.19
CA MET A 112 -1.04 8.39 -12.57
C MET A 112 -0.88 6.88 -12.77
N THR A 113 -1.01 6.05 -11.72
CA THR A 113 -1.01 4.59 -11.87
C THR A 113 -2.41 3.97 -11.89
N ASP A 114 -3.44 4.77 -11.63
CA ASP A 114 -4.87 4.42 -11.62
C ASP A 114 -5.59 4.67 -12.94
N VAL A 115 -4.87 5.19 -13.93
CA VAL A 115 -5.44 5.43 -15.25
C VAL A 115 -5.39 4.15 -16.09
N CYS A 116 -6.48 3.85 -16.80
CA CYS A 116 -6.52 2.73 -17.73
C CYS A 116 -5.49 2.92 -18.86
N TRP A 117 -5.20 1.84 -19.61
CA TRP A 117 -4.26 1.88 -20.72
C TRP A 117 -4.58 2.96 -21.77
N GLN A 118 -5.87 3.19 -22.06
CA GLN A 118 -6.28 4.20 -23.03
C GLN A 118 -6.03 5.62 -22.51
N CYS A 119 -6.41 5.92 -21.27
CA CYS A 119 -6.06 7.19 -20.59
C CYS A 119 -4.54 7.39 -20.55
N GLN A 120 -3.77 6.34 -20.24
CA GLN A 120 -2.31 6.42 -20.22
C GLN A 120 -1.75 6.77 -21.61
N LYS A 121 -2.23 6.10 -22.66
CA LYS A 121 -1.82 6.36 -24.05
C LYS A 121 -2.15 7.79 -24.47
N ASN A 122 -3.37 8.24 -24.24
CA ASN A 122 -3.82 9.59 -24.57
C ASN A 122 -3.03 10.66 -23.81
N ASN A 123 -2.83 10.49 -22.49
CA ASN A 123 -2.02 11.40 -21.67
C ASN A 123 -0.55 11.45 -22.13
N CYS A 124 0.03 10.31 -22.54
CA CYS A 124 1.37 10.31 -23.13
C CYS A 124 1.44 11.11 -24.44
N LEU A 125 0.41 11.02 -25.29
CA LEU A 125 0.33 11.80 -26.54
C LEU A 125 0.20 13.30 -26.27
N LEU A 126 -0.55 13.69 -25.24
CA LEU A 126 -0.67 15.08 -24.79
C LEU A 126 0.65 15.60 -24.20
N TYR A 127 1.29 14.85 -23.31
CA TYR A 127 2.57 15.25 -22.73
C TYR A 127 3.65 15.44 -23.81
N ARG A 128 3.62 14.61 -24.87
CA ARG A 128 4.58 14.65 -25.97
C ARG A 128 4.18 15.61 -27.10
N SER A 129 3.09 16.38 -26.99
CA SER A 129 2.61 17.26 -28.08
C SER A 129 3.18 18.68 -28.05
N ALA A 130 4.18 18.98 -27.22
CA ALA A 130 4.71 20.35 -27.03
C ALA A 130 5.06 21.05 -28.37
N ASN A 131 5.69 20.32 -29.30
CA ASN A 131 6.19 20.85 -30.57
C ASN A 131 5.22 20.68 -31.74
N LEU A 132 3.97 20.33 -31.49
CA LEU A 132 2.97 20.12 -32.53
C LEU A 132 2.12 21.37 -32.77
N PRO A 133 1.54 21.52 -33.98
CA PRO A 133 0.62 22.60 -34.25
C PRO A 133 -0.64 22.47 -33.39
N ASP A 134 -1.28 23.60 -33.09
CA ASP A 134 -2.35 23.66 -32.09
C ASP A 134 -3.60 22.86 -32.48
N ASN A 135 -3.86 22.69 -33.78
CA ASN A 135 -4.91 21.82 -34.29
C ASN A 135 -4.70 20.35 -33.87
N GLU A 136 -3.47 19.84 -33.93
CA GLU A 136 -3.16 18.48 -33.50
C GLU A 136 -3.22 18.33 -31.98
N LYS A 137 -2.81 19.36 -31.22
CA LYS A 137 -2.97 19.39 -29.77
C LYS A 137 -4.46 19.34 -29.39
N ALA A 138 -5.29 20.13 -30.05
CA ALA A 138 -6.74 20.15 -29.83
C ALA A 138 -7.37 18.79 -30.12
N ALA A 139 -7.01 18.14 -31.23
CA ALA A 139 -7.49 16.80 -31.56
C ALA A 139 -7.11 15.76 -30.49
N ARG A 140 -5.88 15.82 -29.94
CA ARG A 140 -5.46 14.94 -28.84
C ARG A 140 -6.23 15.19 -27.55
N CYS A 141 -6.55 16.45 -27.23
CA CYS A 141 -7.39 16.79 -26.09
C CYS A 141 -8.81 16.23 -26.25
N GLN A 142 -9.38 16.37 -27.45
CA GLN A 142 -10.71 15.83 -27.78
C GLN A 142 -10.76 14.30 -27.64
N LEU A 143 -9.71 13.59 -28.09
CA LEU A 143 -9.61 12.13 -27.92
C LEU A 143 -9.62 11.72 -26.44
N GLN A 144 -8.90 12.45 -25.58
CA GLN A 144 -8.92 12.18 -24.15
C GLN A 144 -10.28 12.50 -23.53
N GLN A 145 -10.89 13.62 -23.91
CA GLN A 145 -12.21 14.01 -23.42
C GLN A 145 -13.28 12.99 -23.80
N ALA A 146 -13.32 12.56 -25.06
CA ALA A 146 -14.29 11.57 -25.54
C ALA A 146 -14.21 10.24 -24.77
N HIS A 147 -12.98 9.81 -24.43
CA HIS A 147 -12.79 8.62 -23.62
C HIS A 147 -13.30 8.80 -22.18
N LEU A 148 -13.02 9.94 -21.54
CA LEU A 148 -13.52 10.24 -20.20
C LEU A 148 -15.05 10.34 -20.17
N GLU A 149 -15.66 10.92 -21.19
CA GLU A 149 -17.12 10.98 -21.34
C GLU A 149 -17.74 9.60 -21.53
N GLN A 150 -17.06 8.67 -22.21
CA GLN A 150 -17.51 7.29 -22.30
C GLN A 150 -17.51 6.61 -20.94
N VAL A 151 -16.40 6.71 -20.20
CA VAL A 151 -16.27 6.08 -18.87
C VAL A 151 -17.28 6.66 -17.87
N ASN A 152 -17.59 7.95 -17.93
CA ASN A 152 -18.58 8.56 -17.03
C ASN A 152 -20.03 8.14 -17.32
N ARG A 153 -20.31 7.55 -18.49
CA ARG A 153 -21.65 7.04 -18.84
C ARG A 153 -21.88 5.60 -18.41
N GLU A 154 -20.81 4.86 -18.12
CA GLU A 154 -20.81 3.48 -17.63
C GLU A 154 -20.95 3.48 -16.10
#